data_AF-A0A7X7N4Y4-F1
#
_entry.id   AF-A0A7X7N4Y4-F1
#
_cell.length_a   1.000
_cell.length_b   1.000
_cell.length_c   1.000
_cell.angle_alpha   90.00
_cell.angle_beta   90.00
_cell.angle_gamma   90.00
#
_symmetry.space_group_name_H-M   'P 1'
#
loop_
_entity.id
_entity.type
_entity.pdbx_description
1 polymer ?
#
loop_
_entity_poly.entity_id
_entity_poly.type
_entity_poly.pdbx_seq_one_letter_code
_entity_poly.pdbx_strand_id
1 'polypeptide(L)'
;MITHEEIKNLVVEWNIREDVIEKDYVIGWVLWGIGQDTDLKNKWVFKGGTALKKCYLETYRFSEDLDFTILPDGPINPQDVQPLLNRVLNHVSEESGINFSIKTPQLKQKDFPLYTEGRIYYQGPRRAPTPARIKLDLNASEKVVSHPILKPISHSYSDTLKGQAQVLCYSLEEVFAEKIRAMGERGFPRDLYDIIFLFRNGPFKEKADLVKAVLVSKCKSKGVPLPTFENIKNSHSWNELKMEWGNMLGHQLPKLPDFEGFLAELPELFNWLEKRFVPEPLAAIPVAKGKEIGWRPTLTSWGFNIPLELIRYAAINHLCVKLGYKGSIRIIEPYSLRRTKDNNLLLYAVRTDNREIRAYRVDRIESTEVTSKTFIPRFQIEFSSHN
;
A
#
# COMPACT_ATOMS: atom_id res chain seq x y z
N MET A 1 1.12 12.97 -19.38
CA MET A 1 2.25 12.91 -18.45
C MET A 1 2.19 14.05 -17.45
N ILE A 2 2.36 13.75 -16.16
CA ILE A 2 2.66 14.75 -15.13
C ILE A 2 4.00 15.47 -15.38
N THR A 3 4.18 16.62 -14.72
CA THR A 3 5.43 17.39 -14.80
C THR A 3 6.45 16.97 -13.73
N HIS A 4 7.74 17.25 -13.97
CA HIS A 4 8.77 17.10 -12.93
C HIS A 4 8.48 18.00 -11.72
N GLU A 5 7.91 19.18 -11.94
CA GLU A 5 7.54 20.11 -10.87
C GLU A 5 6.43 19.54 -9.96
N GLU A 6 5.45 18.85 -10.54
CA GLU A 6 4.45 18.14 -9.76
C GLU A 6 5.08 17.07 -8.87
N ILE A 7 6.05 16.31 -9.37
CA ILE A 7 6.77 15.32 -8.55
C ILE A 7 7.48 16.00 -7.38
N LYS A 8 8.15 17.15 -7.59
CA LYS A 8 8.79 17.90 -6.50
C LYS A 8 7.79 18.36 -5.45
N ASN A 9 6.59 18.80 -5.86
CA ASN A 9 5.53 19.17 -4.93
C ASN A 9 5.07 17.95 -4.11
N LEU A 10 4.90 16.79 -4.76
CA LEU A 10 4.54 15.53 -4.10
C LEU A 10 5.64 15.02 -3.15
N VAL A 11 6.92 15.29 -3.41
CA VAL A 11 8.01 14.98 -2.45
C VAL A 11 7.77 15.68 -1.12
N VAL A 12 7.38 16.97 -1.15
CA VAL A 12 7.07 17.73 0.06
C VAL A 12 5.79 17.22 0.71
N GLU A 13 4.75 16.94 -0.09
CA GLU A 13 3.45 16.52 0.42
C GLU A 13 3.48 15.12 1.04
N TRP A 14 4.17 14.18 0.41
CA TRP A 14 4.19 12.78 0.81
C TRP A 14 5.42 12.41 1.64
N ASN A 15 6.43 13.28 1.68
CA ASN A 15 7.74 13.01 2.29
C ASN A 15 8.39 11.71 1.78
N ILE A 16 8.36 11.52 0.46
CA ILE A 16 8.89 10.35 -0.24
C ILE A 16 9.85 10.82 -1.32
N ARG A 17 10.88 10.02 -1.58
CA ARG A 17 11.87 10.33 -2.61
C ARG A 17 11.22 10.42 -3.99
N GLU A 18 11.70 11.36 -4.76
CA GLU A 18 11.21 11.65 -6.11
C GLU A 18 11.26 10.43 -7.05
N ASP A 19 12.30 9.59 -6.97
CA ASP A 19 12.40 8.38 -7.81
C ASP A 19 11.35 7.31 -7.48
N VAL A 20 10.92 7.24 -6.21
CA VAL A 20 9.85 6.36 -5.76
C VAL A 20 8.48 6.88 -6.24
N ILE A 21 8.26 8.20 -6.15
CA ILE A 21 7.02 8.84 -6.64
C ILE A 21 6.87 8.66 -8.15
N GLU A 22 7.93 8.89 -8.92
CA GLU A 22 7.92 8.66 -10.37
C GLU A 22 7.62 7.19 -10.68
N LYS A 23 8.26 6.25 -9.97
CA LYS A 23 8.03 4.83 -10.22
C LYS A 23 6.60 4.41 -9.90
N ASP A 24 6.01 4.91 -8.82
CA ASP A 24 4.60 4.68 -8.48
C ASP A 24 3.66 5.20 -9.59
N TYR A 25 3.96 6.37 -10.16
CA TYR A 25 3.24 6.95 -11.30
C TYR A 25 3.32 6.03 -12.54
N VAL A 26 4.53 5.60 -12.90
CA VAL A 26 4.76 4.74 -14.07
C VAL A 26 4.11 3.35 -13.88
N ILE A 27 4.15 2.80 -12.66
CA ILE A 27 3.46 1.56 -12.31
C ILE A 27 1.96 1.66 -12.58
N GLY A 28 1.31 2.78 -12.23
CA GLY A 28 -0.11 3.01 -12.50
C GLY A 28 -0.45 2.88 -13.99
N TRP A 29 0.37 3.52 -14.84
CA TRP A 29 0.25 3.46 -16.29
C TRP A 29 0.54 2.08 -16.88
N VAL A 30 1.55 1.35 -16.38
CA VAL A 30 1.83 -0.02 -16.83
C VAL A 30 0.71 -0.98 -16.43
N LEU A 31 0.18 -0.86 -15.21
CA LEU A 31 -0.98 -1.65 -14.76
C LEU A 31 -2.21 -1.37 -15.61
N TRP A 32 -2.45 -0.10 -15.95
CA TRP A 32 -3.52 0.28 -16.86
C TRP A 32 -3.34 -0.40 -18.22
N GLY A 33 -2.14 -0.34 -18.81
CA GLY A 33 -1.87 -1.00 -20.10
C GLY A 33 -2.11 -2.52 -20.05
N ILE A 34 -1.69 -3.20 -18.98
CA ILE A 34 -1.95 -4.63 -18.77
C ILE A 34 -3.46 -4.92 -18.63
N GLY A 35 -4.19 -4.07 -17.90
CA GLY A 35 -5.64 -4.19 -17.71
C GLY A 35 -6.47 -3.97 -18.98
N GLN A 36 -5.93 -3.23 -19.95
CA GLN A 36 -6.57 -2.99 -21.25
C GLN A 36 -6.26 -4.07 -22.29
N ASP A 37 -5.16 -4.81 -22.14
CA ASP A 37 -4.71 -5.78 -23.14
C ASP A 37 -5.55 -7.06 -23.13
N THR A 38 -6.07 -7.46 -24.30
CA THR A 38 -7.02 -8.58 -24.42
C THR A 38 -6.43 -9.94 -24.04
N ASP A 39 -5.13 -10.13 -24.23
CA ASP A 39 -4.45 -11.40 -23.97
C ASP A 39 -3.96 -11.49 -22.52
N LEU A 40 -3.71 -10.35 -21.87
CA LEU A 40 -3.20 -10.30 -20.49
C LEU A 40 -4.29 -10.10 -19.43
N LYS A 41 -5.27 -9.21 -19.67
CA LYS A 41 -6.19 -8.71 -18.63
C LYS A 41 -6.94 -9.78 -17.83
N ASN A 42 -7.24 -10.91 -18.48
CA ASN A 42 -7.99 -12.03 -17.89
C ASN A 42 -7.09 -13.22 -17.52
N LYS A 43 -5.78 -13.12 -17.73
CA LYS A 43 -4.81 -14.21 -17.54
C LYS A 43 -3.74 -13.87 -16.50
N TRP A 44 -3.47 -12.58 -16.28
CA TRP A 44 -2.51 -12.10 -15.30
C TRP A 44 -3.25 -11.56 -14.09
N VAL A 45 -3.09 -12.23 -12.94
CA VAL A 45 -3.74 -11.82 -11.69
C VAL A 45 -2.72 -11.11 -10.80
N PHE A 46 -2.92 -9.81 -10.62
CA PHE A 46 -2.04 -8.93 -9.86
C PHE A 46 -2.07 -9.22 -8.36
N LYS A 47 -0.91 -9.17 -7.69
CA LYS A 47 -0.78 -9.47 -6.27
C LYS A 47 0.39 -8.71 -5.61
N GLY A 48 0.71 -9.08 -4.37
CA GLY A 48 1.87 -8.54 -3.67
C GLY A 48 1.64 -7.16 -3.04
N GLY A 49 2.74 -6.47 -2.68
CA GLY A 49 2.69 -5.17 -2.00
C GLY A 49 2.15 -4.04 -2.89
N THR A 50 2.44 -4.10 -4.18
CA THR A 50 1.99 -3.08 -5.14
C THR A 50 0.50 -3.20 -5.40
N ALA A 51 -0.07 -4.42 -5.37
CA ALA A 51 -1.53 -4.61 -5.39
C ALA A 51 -2.22 -3.99 -4.19
N LEU A 52 -1.64 -4.10 -2.98
CA LEU A 52 -2.17 -3.41 -1.80
C LEU A 52 -2.20 -1.89 -2.01
N LYS A 53 -1.08 -1.30 -2.44
CA LYS A 53 -0.97 0.15 -2.66
C LYS A 53 -1.92 0.66 -3.73
N LYS A 54 -2.00 -0.04 -4.87
CA LYS A 54 -2.73 0.43 -6.06
C LYS A 54 -4.21 0.07 -6.06
N CYS A 55 -4.62 -1.04 -5.44
CA CYS A 55 -5.99 -1.55 -5.58
C CYS A 55 -6.82 -1.50 -4.29
N TYR A 56 -6.20 -1.38 -3.11
CA TYR A 56 -6.89 -1.59 -1.83
C TYR A 56 -6.65 -0.51 -0.78
N LEU A 57 -5.42 -0.06 -0.58
CA LEU A 57 -4.99 0.69 0.60
C LEU A 57 -4.13 1.89 0.17
N GLU A 58 -4.77 3.05 0.03
CA GLU A 58 -4.14 4.29 -0.43
C GLU A 58 -2.92 4.71 0.41
N THR A 59 -3.04 4.65 1.74
CA THR A 59 -2.04 5.11 2.70
C THR A 59 -1.02 4.03 3.08
N TYR A 60 -0.98 2.94 2.31
CA TYR A 60 0.00 1.88 2.47
C TYR A 60 1.39 2.32 1.99
N ARG A 61 2.42 1.58 2.42
CA ARG A 61 3.81 1.83 2.00
C ARG A 61 3.96 1.72 0.48
N PHE A 62 4.91 2.48 -0.07
CA PHE A 62 5.25 2.36 -1.48
C PHE A 62 5.87 1.00 -1.79
N SER A 63 5.62 0.52 -3.00
CA SER A 63 6.12 -0.76 -3.51
C SER A 63 6.41 -0.59 -5.00
N GLU A 64 7.51 -1.18 -5.44
CA GLU A 64 8.15 -0.84 -6.72
C GLU A 64 8.15 -1.99 -7.74
N ASP A 65 7.75 -3.18 -7.31
CA ASP A 65 7.74 -4.40 -8.12
C ASP A 65 6.31 -4.73 -8.61
N LEU A 66 6.19 -5.39 -9.75
CA LEU A 66 4.92 -5.88 -10.28
C LEU A 66 4.86 -7.40 -10.16
N ASP A 67 4.06 -7.92 -9.23
CA ASP A 67 3.90 -9.36 -9.02
C ASP A 67 2.57 -9.85 -9.63
N PHE A 68 2.63 -10.85 -10.50
CA PHE A 68 1.46 -11.49 -11.08
C PHE A 68 1.51 -13.00 -10.93
N THR A 69 0.35 -13.59 -10.67
CA THR A 69 0.13 -15.02 -10.88
C THR A 69 -0.52 -15.22 -12.26
N ILE A 70 0.04 -16.13 -13.04
CA ILE A 70 -0.46 -16.44 -14.38
C ILE A 70 -1.45 -17.59 -14.29
N LEU A 71 -2.68 -17.37 -14.76
CA LEU A 71 -3.72 -18.40 -14.83
C LEU A 71 -3.38 -19.45 -15.90
N PRO A 72 -4.03 -20.63 -15.86
CA PRO A 72 -3.91 -21.61 -16.93
C PRO A 72 -4.12 -20.98 -18.32
N ASP A 73 -3.26 -21.39 -19.26
CA ASP A 73 -3.18 -20.89 -20.64
C ASP A 73 -2.78 -19.41 -20.77
N GLY A 74 -2.34 -18.76 -19.68
CA GLY A 74 -1.78 -17.42 -19.74
C GLY A 74 -0.33 -17.42 -20.27
N PRO A 75 0.10 -16.34 -20.94
CA PRO A 75 1.46 -16.25 -21.47
C PRO A 75 2.46 -16.14 -20.32
N ILE A 76 3.46 -17.03 -20.31
CA ILE A 76 4.50 -17.10 -19.29
C ILE A 76 5.91 -17.16 -19.92
N ASN A 77 6.06 -17.82 -21.07
CA ASN A 77 7.38 -17.94 -21.69
C ASN A 77 7.82 -16.60 -22.28
N PRO A 78 9.12 -16.26 -22.23
CA PRO A 78 9.63 -15.02 -22.80
C PRO A 78 9.23 -14.77 -24.25
N GLN A 79 9.16 -15.80 -25.08
CA GLN A 79 8.78 -15.71 -26.49
C GLN A 79 7.32 -15.25 -26.68
N ASP A 80 6.43 -15.68 -25.78
CA ASP A 80 5.01 -15.31 -25.80
C ASP A 80 4.80 -13.96 -25.12
N VAL A 81 5.49 -13.70 -24.00
CA VAL A 81 5.33 -12.50 -23.18
C VAL A 81 5.95 -11.26 -23.84
N GLN A 82 7.12 -11.38 -24.48
CA GLN A 82 7.83 -10.23 -25.06
C GLN A 82 6.99 -9.42 -26.06
N PRO A 83 6.33 -10.01 -27.09
CA PRO A 83 5.54 -9.24 -28.05
C PRO A 83 4.33 -8.56 -27.38
N LEU A 84 3.66 -9.24 -26.45
CA LEU A 84 2.51 -8.70 -25.71
C LEU A 84 2.95 -7.52 -24.82
N LEU A 85 4.07 -7.67 -24.12
CA LEU A 85 4.62 -6.61 -23.28
C LEU A 85 5.05 -5.39 -24.12
N ASN A 86 5.71 -5.60 -25.27
CA ASN A 86 6.05 -4.50 -26.17
C ASN A 86 4.80 -3.76 -26.68
N ARG A 87 3.74 -4.49 -27.05
CA ARG A 87 2.45 -3.91 -27.45
C ARG A 87 1.85 -3.05 -26.33
N VAL A 88 1.80 -3.58 -25.12
CA VAL A 88 1.34 -2.85 -23.92
C VAL A 88 2.15 -1.58 -23.72
N LEU A 89 3.49 -1.68 -23.71
CA LEU A 89 4.35 -0.53 -23.42
C LEU A 89 4.30 0.54 -24.52
N ASN A 90 4.10 0.17 -25.78
CA ASN A 90 3.88 1.12 -26.86
C ASN A 90 2.57 1.89 -26.67
N HIS A 91 1.47 1.18 -26.38
CA HIS A 91 0.18 1.81 -26.10
C HIS A 91 0.24 2.72 -24.87
N VAL A 92 0.92 2.30 -23.81
CA VAL A 92 1.16 3.16 -22.64
C VAL A 92 2.00 4.39 -23.02
N SER A 93 3.02 4.24 -23.87
CA SER A 93 3.84 5.37 -24.31
C SER A 93 3.01 6.41 -25.07
N GLU A 94 2.11 5.96 -25.94
CA GLU A 94 1.20 6.81 -26.74
C GLU A 94 0.25 7.63 -25.84
N GLU A 95 -0.35 6.99 -24.83
CA GLU A 95 -1.34 7.65 -23.97
C GLU A 95 -0.72 8.50 -22.85
N SER A 96 0.44 8.10 -22.35
CA SER A 96 1.04 8.75 -21.17
C SER A 96 2.16 9.71 -21.53
N GLY A 97 2.88 9.50 -22.63
CA GLY A 97 4.14 10.17 -22.98
C GLY A 97 5.39 9.62 -22.29
N ILE A 98 5.29 8.54 -21.51
CA ILE A 98 6.44 7.87 -20.87
C ILE A 98 7.25 7.13 -21.95
N ASN A 99 8.57 7.29 -21.94
CA ASN A 99 9.43 6.64 -22.93
C ASN A 99 9.86 5.24 -22.46
N PHE A 100 9.27 4.19 -23.04
CA PHE A 100 9.70 2.79 -22.86
C PHE A 100 10.60 2.27 -23.99
N SER A 101 10.79 3.03 -25.07
CA SER A 101 11.64 2.62 -26.21
C SER A 101 13.14 2.76 -25.94
N ILE A 102 13.51 3.39 -24.81
CA ILE A 102 14.92 3.61 -24.44
C ILE A 102 15.70 2.31 -24.23
N LYS A 103 15.03 1.21 -23.89
CA LYS A 103 15.62 -0.13 -23.82
C LYS A 103 14.53 -1.19 -23.83
N THR A 104 14.69 -2.19 -24.70
CA THR A 104 13.80 -3.35 -24.76
C THR A 104 13.68 -4.05 -23.39
N PRO A 105 12.46 -4.43 -22.96
CA PRO A 105 12.28 -5.21 -21.75
C PRO A 105 13.09 -6.49 -21.78
N GLN A 106 13.67 -6.87 -20.65
CA GLN A 106 14.41 -8.13 -20.51
C GLN A 106 13.54 -9.15 -19.78
N LEU A 107 13.46 -10.37 -20.29
CA LEU A 107 12.72 -11.48 -19.69
C LEU A 107 13.65 -12.68 -19.49
N LYS A 108 13.57 -13.31 -18.32
CA LYS A 108 14.33 -14.52 -17.97
C LYS A 108 13.41 -15.53 -17.28
N GLN A 109 13.21 -16.67 -17.92
CA GLN A 109 12.45 -17.77 -17.36
C GLN A 109 13.30 -18.67 -16.45
N LYS A 110 12.62 -19.27 -15.49
CA LYS A 110 13.03 -20.44 -14.73
C LYS A 110 11.96 -21.51 -14.90
N ASP A 111 12.37 -22.75 -15.16
CA ASP A 111 11.41 -23.84 -15.45
C ASP A 111 10.79 -24.44 -14.18
N PHE A 112 11.51 -24.39 -13.05
CA PHE A 112 11.00 -24.91 -11.77
C PHE A 112 11.38 -24.03 -10.56
N PRO A 113 10.39 -23.43 -9.85
CA PRO A 113 9.00 -23.26 -10.28
C PRO A 113 8.92 -22.51 -11.62
N LEU A 114 7.84 -22.74 -12.39
CA LEU A 114 7.58 -22.07 -13.67
C LEU A 114 7.30 -20.58 -13.42
N TYR A 115 8.29 -19.77 -13.75
CA TYR A 115 8.35 -18.37 -13.37
C TYR A 115 9.19 -17.58 -14.38
N THR A 116 8.77 -16.35 -14.68
CA THR A 116 9.50 -15.44 -15.56
C THR A 116 9.74 -14.11 -14.84
N GLU A 117 11.01 -13.77 -14.65
CA GLU A 117 11.44 -12.45 -14.18
C GLU A 117 11.60 -11.51 -15.38
N GLY A 118 10.98 -10.34 -15.30
CA GLY A 118 11.04 -9.28 -16.27
C GLY A 118 11.62 -7.98 -15.71
N ARG A 119 12.22 -7.18 -16.59
CA ARG A 119 12.67 -5.82 -16.30
C ARG A 119 12.17 -4.89 -17.38
N ILE A 120 11.25 -4.01 -17.02
CA ILE A 120 10.71 -2.95 -17.87
C ILE A 120 11.56 -1.71 -17.63
N TYR A 121 12.13 -1.13 -18.69
CA TYR A 121 12.95 0.07 -18.61
C TYR A 121 12.18 1.28 -19.11
N TYR A 122 12.36 2.42 -18.46
CA TYR A 122 11.65 3.63 -18.83
C TYR A 122 12.47 4.90 -18.56
N GLN A 123 12.12 5.97 -19.27
CA GLN A 123 12.47 7.34 -18.93
C GLN A 123 11.17 8.12 -18.70
N GLY A 124 10.95 8.55 -17.46
CA GLY A 124 9.74 9.22 -17.02
C GLY A 124 9.87 10.75 -16.94
N PRO A 125 8.92 11.43 -16.28
CA PRO A 125 8.87 12.88 -16.12
C PRO A 125 10.16 13.55 -15.60
N ARG A 126 10.92 12.89 -14.71
CA ARG A 126 12.22 13.38 -14.19
C ARG A 126 13.31 13.46 -15.26
N ARG A 127 13.14 12.76 -16.38
CA ARG A 127 14.15 12.62 -17.44
C ARG A 127 15.52 12.22 -16.88
N ALA A 128 15.52 11.26 -15.97
CA ALA A 128 16.75 10.75 -15.36
C ALA A 128 17.76 10.32 -16.45
N PRO A 129 19.07 10.57 -16.24
CA PRO A 129 20.10 10.30 -17.25
C PRO A 129 20.25 8.80 -17.53
N THR A 130 20.00 7.96 -16.53
CA THR A 130 19.95 6.51 -16.66
C THR A 130 18.50 6.03 -16.67
N PRO A 131 18.13 5.08 -17.56
CA PRO A 131 16.79 4.51 -17.54
C PRO A 131 16.49 3.86 -16.20
N ALA A 132 15.36 4.25 -15.61
CA ALA A 132 14.81 3.58 -14.45
C ALA A 132 14.21 2.22 -14.87
N ARG A 133 13.93 1.37 -13.88
CA ARG A 133 13.37 0.04 -14.12
C ARG A 133 12.26 -0.34 -13.15
N ILE A 134 11.29 -1.08 -13.65
CA ILE A 134 10.27 -1.81 -12.88
C ILE A 134 10.59 -3.31 -13.01
N LYS A 135 10.61 -4.01 -11.87
CA LYS A 135 10.70 -5.47 -11.87
C LYS A 135 9.30 -6.04 -12.13
N LEU A 136 9.21 -7.05 -13.00
CA LEU A 136 7.99 -7.78 -13.30
C LEU A 136 8.19 -9.25 -12.93
N ASP A 137 7.36 -9.80 -12.06
CA ASP A 137 7.47 -11.17 -11.58
C ASP A 137 6.21 -11.94 -12.00
N LEU A 138 6.36 -12.86 -12.95
CA LEU A 138 5.26 -13.69 -13.46
C LEU A 138 5.40 -15.12 -12.92
N ASN A 139 4.42 -15.58 -12.15
CA ASN A 139 4.46 -16.90 -11.52
C ASN A 139 3.29 -17.77 -11.97
N ALA A 140 3.57 -18.83 -12.73
CA ALA A 140 2.55 -19.80 -13.18
C ALA A 140 2.46 -21.04 -12.27
N SER A 141 3.34 -21.18 -11.28
CA SER A 141 3.30 -22.27 -10.29
C SER A 141 2.54 -21.91 -9.01
N GLU A 142 2.27 -20.63 -8.77
CA GLU A 142 1.43 -20.21 -7.65
C GLU A 142 -0.05 -20.43 -7.97
N LYS A 143 -0.80 -20.99 -7.01
CA LYS A 143 -2.23 -21.21 -7.15
C LYS A 143 -3.01 -20.00 -6.62
N VAL A 144 -3.95 -19.49 -7.42
CA VAL A 144 -4.98 -18.56 -6.93
C VAL A 144 -6.06 -19.37 -6.20
N VAL A 145 -6.38 -18.99 -4.96
CA VAL A 145 -7.33 -19.72 -4.10
C VAL A 145 -8.72 -19.10 -4.15
N SER A 146 -8.81 -17.78 -4.16
CA SER A 146 -10.06 -17.02 -4.23
C SER A 146 -10.38 -16.66 -5.69
N HIS A 147 -11.62 -16.28 -5.96
CA HIS A 147 -11.95 -15.71 -7.26
C HIS A 147 -11.20 -14.38 -7.46
N PRO A 148 -10.44 -14.20 -8.56
CA PRO A 148 -9.84 -12.91 -8.89
C PRO A 148 -10.87 -11.79 -9.00
N ILE A 149 -10.50 -10.57 -8.61
CA ILE A 149 -11.40 -9.42 -8.56
C ILE A 149 -10.83 -8.30 -9.43
N LEU A 150 -11.66 -7.72 -10.30
CA LEU A 150 -11.32 -6.48 -11.00
C LEU A 150 -11.38 -5.31 -10.03
N LYS A 151 -10.26 -4.60 -9.87
CA LYS A 151 -10.16 -3.43 -8.99
C LYS A 151 -9.73 -2.19 -9.76
N PRO A 152 -10.29 -1.01 -9.45
CA PRO A 152 -9.79 0.24 -9.98
C PRO A 152 -8.34 0.47 -9.53
N ILE A 153 -7.55 1.05 -10.43
CA ILE A 153 -6.15 1.40 -10.17
C ILE A 153 -6.11 2.81 -9.57
N SER A 154 -5.56 2.94 -8.37
CA SER A 154 -5.33 4.23 -7.74
C SER A 154 -4.27 5.03 -8.52
N HIS A 155 -4.66 6.23 -8.95
CA HIS A 155 -3.85 7.14 -9.76
C HIS A 155 -4.05 8.58 -9.28
N SER A 156 -3.35 8.92 -8.21
CA SER A 156 -3.53 10.17 -7.48
C SER A 156 -2.63 11.28 -8.00
N TYR A 157 -2.66 11.48 -9.31
CA TYR A 157 -1.83 12.43 -10.05
C TYR A 157 -2.71 13.42 -10.81
N SER A 158 -2.14 14.51 -11.33
CA SER A 158 -2.91 15.54 -12.02
C SER A 158 -3.49 15.07 -13.37
N ASP A 159 -2.86 14.08 -14.01
CA ASP A 159 -3.42 13.40 -15.18
C ASP A 159 -4.28 12.20 -14.79
N THR A 160 -4.99 11.64 -15.78
CA THR A 160 -5.95 10.56 -15.56
C THR A 160 -5.65 9.36 -16.44
N LEU A 161 -5.69 8.17 -15.86
CA LEU A 161 -5.76 6.93 -16.63
C LEU A 161 -7.04 6.91 -17.49
N LYS A 162 -6.96 6.37 -18.70
CA LYS A 162 -8.08 6.39 -19.66
C LYS A 162 -9.07 5.27 -19.41
N GLY A 163 -10.34 5.50 -19.76
CA GLY A 163 -11.38 4.46 -19.71
C GLY A 163 -11.59 3.85 -18.32
N GLN A 164 -12.01 2.58 -18.30
CA GLN A 164 -12.15 1.81 -17.06
C GLN A 164 -10.77 1.30 -16.62
N ALA A 165 -10.02 2.13 -15.91
CA ALA A 165 -8.69 1.79 -15.41
C ALA A 165 -8.74 0.76 -14.28
N GLN A 166 -8.90 -0.52 -14.65
CA GLN A 166 -9.02 -1.64 -13.73
C GLN A 166 -7.98 -2.72 -14.05
N VAL A 167 -7.60 -3.49 -13.03
CA VAL A 167 -6.72 -4.65 -13.17
C VAL A 167 -7.29 -5.84 -12.41
N LEU A 168 -7.14 -7.04 -12.97
CA LEU A 168 -7.53 -8.27 -12.30
C LEU A 168 -6.51 -8.58 -11.20
N CYS A 169 -6.96 -8.75 -9.96
CA CYS A 169 -6.07 -8.94 -8.82
C CYS A 169 -6.59 -9.97 -7.82
N TYR A 170 -5.73 -10.38 -6.90
CA TYR A 170 -6.11 -11.22 -5.76
C TYR A 170 -7.12 -10.48 -4.89
N SER A 171 -8.02 -11.23 -4.23
CA SER A 171 -8.80 -10.68 -3.12
C SER A 171 -7.88 -10.19 -1.99
N LEU A 172 -8.36 -9.20 -1.23
CA LEU A 172 -7.57 -8.62 -0.13
C LEU A 172 -7.24 -9.69 0.93
N GLU A 173 -8.14 -10.62 1.19
CA GLU A 173 -7.95 -11.77 2.08
C GLU A 173 -6.81 -12.68 1.60
N GLU A 174 -6.72 -12.95 0.29
CA GLU A 174 -5.66 -13.80 -0.25
C GLU A 174 -4.31 -13.11 -0.25
N VAL A 175 -4.26 -11.80 -0.52
CA VAL A 175 -3.03 -11.03 -0.35
C VAL A 175 -2.57 -11.08 1.11
N PHE A 176 -3.48 -10.89 2.06
CA PHE A 176 -3.14 -10.96 3.49
C PHE A 176 -2.61 -12.34 3.90
N ALA A 177 -3.29 -13.42 3.46
CA ALA A 177 -2.82 -14.77 3.67
C ALA A 177 -1.43 -15.02 3.05
N GLU A 178 -1.14 -14.54 1.84
CA GLU A 178 0.20 -14.64 1.25
C GLU A 178 1.27 -13.87 2.05
N LYS A 179 0.93 -12.72 2.63
CA LYS A 179 1.84 -11.97 3.51
C LYS A 179 2.16 -12.73 4.80
N ILE A 180 1.16 -13.34 5.42
CA ILE A 180 1.35 -14.18 6.61
C ILE A 180 2.23 -15.39 6.28
N ARG A 181 1.99 -16.06 5.14
CA ARG A 181 2.85 -17.15 4.64
C ARG A 181 4.28 -16.67 4.44
N ALA A 182 4.48 -15.53 3.76
CA ALA A 182 5.80 -14.96 3.51
C ALA A 182 6.55 -14.65 4.81
N MET A 183 5.87 -14.10 5.83
CA MET A 183 6.49 -13.89 7.15
C MET A 183 7.03 -15.20 7.75
N GLY A 184 6.28 -16.30 7.61
CA GLY A 184 6.74 -17.62 8.06
C GLY A 184 7.88 -18.23 7.26
N GLU A 185 7.95 -17.95 5.96
CA GLU A 185 8.96 -18.53 5.05
C GLU A 185 10.30 -17.78 5.11
N ARG A 186 10.26 -16.43 5.04
CA ARG A 186 11.45 -15.59 4.89
C ARG A 186 11.64 -14.55 5.99
N GLY A 187 10.56 -14.16 6.68
CA GLY A 187 10.63 -13.28 7.85
C GLY A 187 11.29 -11.92 7.60
N PHE A 188 11.03 -11.27 6.46
CA PHE A 188 11.62 -9.94 6.20
C PHE A 188 10.88 -8.83 6.96
N PRO A 189 11.57 -7.74 7.37
CA PRO A 189 10.95 -6.56 7.99
C PRO A 189 9.65 -6.09 7.31
N ARG A 190 9.64 -6.02 5.97
CA ARG A 190 8.45 -5.63 5.21
C ARG A 190 7.28 -6.61 5.37
N ASP A 191 7.53 -7.90 5.55
CA ASP A 191 6.47 -8.88 5.78
C ASP A 191 5.82 -8.66 7.15
N LEU A 192 6.61 -8.37 8.20
CA LEU A 192 6.10 -7.97 9.51
C LEU A 192 5.27 -6.69 9.42
N TYR A 193 5.79 -5.66 8.73
CA TYR A 193 5.04 -4.42 8.50
C TYR A 193 3.70 -4.71 7.83
N ASP A 194 3.72 -5.48 6.74
CA ASP A 194 2.55 -5.76 5.91
C ASP A 194 1.45 -6.48 6.70
N ILE A 195 1.78 -7.55 7.44
CA ILE A 195 0.78 -8.34 8.16
C ILE A 195 0.17 -7.57 9.33
N ILE A 196 0.95 -6.79 10.07
CA ILE A 196 0.44 -5.98 11.19
C ILE A 196 -0.35 -4.79 10.66
N PHE A 197 0.11 -4.15 9.57
CA PHE A 197 -0.65 -3.10 8.91
C PHE A 197 -2.03 -3.59 8.47
N LEU A 198 -2.08 -4.76 7.81
CA LEU A 198 -3.33 -5.38 7.37
C LEU A 198 -4.20 -5.82 8.54
N PHE A 199 -3.61 -6.33 9.61
CA PHE A 199 -4.33 -6.69 10.83
C PHE A 199 -5.02 -5.48 11.48
N ARG A 200 -4.29 -4.37 11.63
CA ARG A 200 -4.80 -3.12 12.22
C ARG A 200 -5.87 -2.46 11.35
N ASN A 201 -5.60 -2.35 10.06
CA ASN A 201 -6.30 -1.43 9.17
C ASN A 201 -7.18 -2.13 8.14
N GLY A 202 -7.03 -3.44 7.92
CA GLY A 202 -7.82 -4.19 6.96
C GLY A 202 -9.25 -4.47 7.45
N PRO A 203 -10.18 -4.77 6.54
CA PRO A 203 -11.58 -5.05 6.87
C PRO A 203 -11.75 -6.50 7.33
N PHE A 204 -10.89 -6.95 8.26
CA PHE A 204 -10.73 -8.34 8.62
C PHE A 204 -11.22 -8.70 10.02
N LYS A 205 -11.67 -7.76 10.86
CA LYS A 205 -12.01 -8.04 12.27
C LYS A 205 -12.79 -9.34 12.49
N GLU A 206 -13.81 -9.58 11.65
CA GLU A 206 -14.69 -10.77 11.71
C GLU A 206 -14.36 -11.86 10.66
N LYS A 207 -13.23 -11.73 9.95
CA LYS A 207 -12.83 -12.60 8.82
C LYS A 207 -11.67 -13.55 9.15
N ALA A 208 -11.42 -13.83 10.43
CA ALA A 208 -10.32 -14.70 10.87
C ALA A 208 -10.37 -16.08 10.19
N ASP A 209 -11.56 -16.71 10.17
CA ASP A 209 -11.75 -18.01 9.52
C ASP A 209 -11.43 -17.99 8.04
N LEU A 210 -11.87 -16.94 7.34
CA LEU A 210 -11.65 -16.80 5.91
C LEU A 210 -10.17 -16.63 5.60
N VAL A 211 -9.48 -15.73 6.31
CA VAL A 211 -8.04 -15.52 6.13
C VAL A 211 -7.25 -16.79 6.46
N LYS A 212 -7.61 -17.48 7.55
CA LYS A 212 -6.98 -18.76 7.93
C LYS A 212 -7.23 -19.86 6.90
N ALA A 213 -8.44 -20.00 6.39
CA ALA A 213 -8.77 -21.00 5.38
C ALA A 213 -7.97 -20.77 4.09
N VAL A 214 -7.87 -19.52 3.63
CA VAL A 214 -7.04 -19.17 2.48
C VAL A 214 -5.56 -19.45 2.77
N LEU A 215 -5.04 -19.03 3.93
CA LEU A 215 -3.65 -19.30 4.35
C LEU A 215 -3.33 -20.81 4.34
N VAL A 216 -4.18 -21.65 4.92
CA VAL A 216 -4.03 -23.11 4.92
C VAL A 216 -3.97 -23.65 3.49
N SER A 217 -4.86 -23.20 2.61
CA SER A 217 -4.87 -23.60 1.20
C SER A 217 -3.58 -23.19 0.47
N LYS A 218 -3.09 -21.96 0.70
CA LYS A 218 -1.85 -21.44 0.11
C LYS A 218 -0.60 -22.16 0.62
N CYS A 219 -0.54 -22.48 1.90
CA CYS A 219 0.53 -23.28 2.49
C CYS A 219 0.54 -24.70 1.89
N LYS A 220 -0.62 -25.36 1.85
CA LYS A 220 -0.79 -26.70 1.27
C LYS A 220 -0.39 -26.75 -0.20
N SER A 221 -0.81 -25.77 -1.00
CA SER A 221 -0.47 -25.71 -2.42
C SER A 221 1.02 -25.52 -2.68
N LYS A 222 1.73 -24.83 -1.78
CA LYS A 222 3.17 -24.57 -1.90
C LYS A 222 4.03 -25.65 -1.23
N GLY A 223 3.44 -26.52 -0.40
CA GLY A 223 4.15 -27.54 0.35
C GLY A 223 4.94 -26.99 1.55
N VAL A 224 4.49 -25.88 2.14
CA VAL A 224 5.13 -25.24 3.30
C VAL A 224 4.26 -25.39 4.56
N PRO A 225 4.85 -25.46 5.76
CA PRO A 225 4.07 -25.53 6.99
C PRO A 225 3.23 -24.27 7.21
N LEU A 226 2.15 -24.41 7.97
CA LEU A 226 1.36 -23.26 8.42
C LEU A 226 2.23 -22.43 9.39
N PRO A 227 2.42 -21.13 9.16
CA PRO A 227 3.17 -20.28 10.08
C PRO A 227 2.48 -20.19 11.43
N THR A 228 3.29 -20.17 12.49
CA THR A 228 2.86 -19.88 13.87
C THR A 228 3.77 -18.80 14.44
N PHE A 229 3.31 -18.12 15.49
CA PHE A 229 4.13 -17.17 16.22
C PHE A 229 5.44 -17.81 16.71
N GLU A 230 5.36 -18.99 17.31
CA GLU A 230 6.55 -19.69 17.83
C GLU A 230 7.55 -20.06 16.72
N ASN A 231 7.08 -20.49 15.55
CA ASN A 231 7.98 -20.80 14.43
C ASN A 231 8.70 -19.56 13.92
N ILE A 232 8.01 -18.42 13.85
CA ILE A 232 8.60 -17.14 13.43
C ILE A 232 9.59 -16.64 14.49
N LYS A 233 9.22 -16.71 15.77
CA LYS A 233 10.07 -16.29 16.90
C LYS A 233 11.37 -17.07 16.97
N ASN A 234 11.32 -18.37 16.67
CA ASN A 234 12.48 -19.25 16.69
C ASN A 234 13.21 -19.32 15.32
N SER A 235 12.81 -18.50 14.34
CA SER A 235 13.45 -18.47 13.02
C SER A 235 14.80 -17.74 13.05
N HIS A 236 15.68 -18.10 12.12
CA HIS A 236 16.98 -17.43 11.93
C HIS A 236 16.82 -15.92 11.62
N SER A 237 15.75 -15.53 10.95
CA SER A 237 15.45 -14.14 10.58
C SER A 237 14.96 -13.26 11.74
N TRP A 238 14.62 -13.83 12.91
CA TRP A 238 14.01 -13.07 14.01
C TRP A 238 14.85 -11.87 14.46
N ASN A 239 16.16 -12.07 14.62
CA ASN A 239 17.08 -11.00 15.02
C ASN A 239 17.31 -9.97 13.91
N GLU A 240 17.21 -10.40 12.64
CA GLU A 240 17.40 -9.53 11.47
C GLU A 240 16.23 -8.55 11.29
N LEU A 241 15.03 -8.88 11.78
CA LEU A 241 13.86 -8.01 11.69
C LEU A 241 14.13 -6.59 12.20
N LYS A 242 14.77 -6.47 13.36
CA LYS A 242 15.09 -5.17 13.97
C LYS A 242 16.26 -4.48 13.25
N MET A 243 17.29 -5.25 12.91
CA MET A 243 18.51 -4.72 12.27
C MET A 243 18.19 -4.12 10.89
N GLU A 244 17.34 -4.79 10.12
CA GLU A 244 17.00 -4.41 8.74
C GLU A 244 15.72 -3.59 8.63
N TRP A 245 15.05 -3.26 9.75
CA TRP A 245 13.79 -2.51 9.77
C TRP A 245 13.89 -1.20 8.99
N GLY A 246 14.89 -0.38 9.32
CA GLY A 246 15.13 0.90 8.64
C GLY A 246 15.59 0.74 7.19
N ASN A 247 16.50 -0.21 6.94
CA ASN A 247 17.08 -0.42 5.61
C ASN A 247 16.02 -0.82 4.58
N MET A 248 15.11 -1.73 4.96
CA MET A 248 14.11 -2.26 4.04
C MET A 248 12.88 -1.36 3.86
N LEU A 249 12.47 -0.60 4.90
CA LEU A 249 11.21 0.15 4.88
C LEU A 249 11.40 1.67 4.77
N GLY A 250 12.55 2.21 5.16
CA GLY A 250 12.73 3.66 5.32
C GLY A 250 12.49 4.50 4.07
N HIS A 251 12.79 3.97 2.88
CA HIS A 251 12.56 4.65 1.60
C HIS A 251 11.12 4.53 1.09
N GLN A 252 10.31 3.64 1.68
CA GLN A 252 8.94 3.33 1.24
C GLN A 252 7.88 4.00 2.11
N LEU A 253 8.30 4.69 3.17
CA LEU A 253 7.45 5.25 4.21
C LEU A 253 7.81 6.72 4.45
N PRO A 254 6.82 7.60 4.64
CA PRO A 254 7.07 8.99 5.02
C PRO A 254 7.84 9.12 6.33
N LYS A 255 7.59 8.24 7.30
CA LYS A 255 8.28 8.19 8.58
C LYS A 255 8.28 6.77 9.10
N LEU A 256 9.45 6.15 9.26
CA LEU A 256 9.55 4.78 9.77
C LEU A 256 8.88 4.67 11.16
N PRO A 257 7.86 3.80 11.34
CA PRO A 257 7.25 3.58 12.64
C PRO A 257 8.15 2.71 13.52
N ASP A 258 7.86 2.74 14.82
CA ASP A 258 8.61 1.96 15.81
C ASP A 258 8.48 0.45 15.58
N PHE A 259 9.61 -0.25 15.63
CA PHE A 259 9.68 -1.70 15.43
C PHE A 259 8.99 -2.47 16.56
N GLU A 260 9.21 -2.08 17.82
CA GLU A 260 8.70 -2.81 18.98
C GLU A 260 7.17 -2.80 19.02
N GLY A 261 6.55 -1.69 18.63
CA GLY A 261 5.09 -1.60 18.48
C GLY A 261 4.51 -2.57 17.44
N PHE A 262 5.22 -2.84 16.34
CA PHE A 262 4.79 -3.85 15.36
C PHE A 262 5.04 -5.28 15.87
N LEU A 263 6.19 -5.51 16.52
CA LEU A 263 6.52 -6.82 17.07
C LEU A 263 5.55 -7.24 18.17
N ALA A 264 5.12 -6.30 19.02
CA ALA A 264 4.21 -6.56 20.14
C ALA A 264 2.83 -7.06 19.71
N GLU A 265 2.36 -6.69 18.52
CA GLU A 265 1.06 -7.13 17.99
C GLU A 265 1.12 -8.44 17.21
N LEU A 266 2.32 -8.96 16.94
CA LEU A 266 2.49 -10.22 16.20
C LEU A 266 1.82 -11.42 16.90
N PRO A 267 1.93 -11.63 18.23
CA PRO A 267 1.20 -12.68 18.92
C PRO A 267 -0.32 -12.52 18.81
N GLU A 268 -0.83 -11.29 18.86
CA GLU A 268 -2.27 -11.00 18.78
C GLU A 268 -2.84 -11.39 17.42
N LEU A 269 -2.11 -11.11 16.33
CA LEU A 269 -2.48 -11.57 14.98
C LEU A 269 -2.68 -13.09 14.94
N PHE A 270 -1.73 -13.86 15.49
CA PHE A 270 -1.85 -15.33 15.50
C PHE A 270 -2.95 -15.81 16.44
N ASN A 271 -3.12 -15.17 17.60
CA ASN A 271 -4.25 -15.47 18.48
C ASN A 271 -5.60 -15.16 17.81
N TRP A 272 -5.68 -14.11 16.99
CA TRP A 272 -6.87 -13.79 16.22
C TRP A 272 -7.18 -14.83 15.15
N LEU A 273 -6.17 -15.31 14.41
CA LEU A 273 -6.34 -16.45 13.49
C LEU A 273 -6.84 -17.71 14.21
N GLU A 274 -6.43 -17.91 15.46
CA GLU A 274 -6.86 -19.04 16.30
C GLU A 274 -8.15 -18.76 17.10
N LYS A 275 -8.82 -17.62 16.89
CA LYS A 275 -10.00 -17.17 17.65
C LYS A 275 -9.79 -17.08 19.17
N ARG A 276 -8.54 -16.96 19.61
CA ARG A 276 -8.16 -16.71 21.00
C ARG A 276 -8.11 -15.23 21.32
N PHE A 277 -8.21 -14.38 20.30
CA PHE A 277 -8.27 -12.93 20.41
C PHE A 277 -9.30 -12.36 19.44
N VAL A 278 -10.09 -11.40 19.90
CA VAL A 278 -11.02 -10.63 19.07
C VAL A 278 -10.74 -9.15 19.33
N PRO A 279 -10.28 -8.38 18.32
CA PRO A 279 -10.04 -6.95 18.48
C PRO A 279 -11.31 -6.22 18.89
N GLU A 280 -11.27 -5.45 19.98
CA GLU A 280 -12.43 -4.67 20.41
C GLU A 280 -12.82 -3.59 19.36
N PRO A 281 -14.11 -3.39 19.09
CA PRO A 281 -14.55 -2.30 18.24
C PRO A 281 -14.40 -0.97 18.98
N LEU A 282 -13.58 -0.07 18.42
CA LEU A 282 -13.46 1.30 18.90
C LEU A 282 -14.61 2.16 18.36
N ALA A 283 -15.20 2.99 19.22
CA ALA A 283 -16.22 3.96 18.81
C ALA A 283 -15.60 5.12 18.00
N ALA A 284 -16.38 5.75 17.14
CA ALA A 284 -15.96 6.97 16.47
C ALA A 284 -15.64 8.08 17.49
N ILE A 285 -14.69 8.96 17.16
CA ILE A 285 -14.35 10.08 18.04
C ILE A 285 -15.57 10.99 18.23
N PRO A 286 -15.94 11.37 19.46
CA PRO A 286 -17.07 12.24 19.72
C PRO A 286 -16.98 13.56 18.93
N VAL A 287 -18.05 13.87 18.20
CA VAL A 287 -18.20 15.09 17.40
C VAL A 287 -19.23 16.00 18.07
N ALA A 288 -18.99 17.32 18.05
CA ALA A 288 -19.97 18.29 18.55
C ALA A 288 -21.24 18.26 17.66
N LYS A 289 -22.42 18.10 18.27
CA LYS A 289 -23.70 17.97 17.53
C LYS A 289 -23.98 19.21 16.66
N GLY A 290 -24.36 18.99 15.39
CA GLY A 290 -25.21 19.92 14.62
C GLY A 290 -24.65 20.60 13.37
N LYS A 291 -23.37 20.41 12.97
CA LYS A 291 -22.80 21.16 11.82
C LYS A 291 -21.89 20.37 10.88
N GLU A 292 -21.80 19.05 11.00
CA GLU A 292 -20.81 18.26 10.26
C GLU A 292 -21.43 17.09 9.49
N ILE A 293 -20.92 16.87 8.29
CA ILE A 293 -21.25 15.73 7.45
C ILE A 293 -20.07 14.76 7.55
N GLY A 294 -20.35 13.49 7.87
CA GLY A 294 -19.37 12.42 7.80
C GLY A 294 -18.83 12.34 6.38
N TRP A 295 -17.56 12.69 6.20
CA TRP A 295 -16.89 12.72 4.90
C TRP A 295 -15.66 11.83 4.98
N ARG A 296 -15.56 10.86 4.05
CA ARG A 296 -14.38 10.02 3.87
C ARG A 296 -13.63 10.50 2.63
N PRO A 297 -12.38 10.99 2.77
CA PRO A 297 -11.61 11.41 1.64
C PRO A 297 -11.14 10.24 0.77
N THR A 298 -11.13 10.44 -0.54
CA THR A 298 -10.31 9.71 -1.52
C THR A 298 -9.13 10.59 -1.90
N LEU A 299 -7.99 10.01 -2.31
CA LEU A 299 -6.86 10.80 -2.82
C LEU A 299 -7.28 11.61 -4.06
N THR A 300 -7.46 12.90 -3.85
CA THR A 300 -7.37 13.96 -4.85
C THR A 300 -6.34 14.94 -4.33
N SER A 301 -5.60 15.64 -5.20
CA SER A 301 -4.79 16.77 -4.74
C SER A 301 -5.72 17.69 -3.93
N TRP A 302 -5.37 17.87 -2.67
CA TRP A 302 -6.30 18.40 -1.68
C TRP A 302 -6.62 19.89 -1.91
N GLY A 303 -5.92 20.53 -2.84
CA GLY A 303 -6.00 21.98 -3.07
C GLY A 303 -5.57 22.80 -1.85
N PHE A 304 -4.99 22.16 -0.83
CA PHE A 304 -4.52 22.76 0.41
C PHE A 304 -2.99 22.65 0.47
N ASN A 305 -2.30 23.72 0.88
CA ASN A 305 -0.85 23.74 1.11
C ASN A 305 -0.42 22.98 2.39
N ILE A 306 -1.16 21.95 2.79
CA ILE A 306 -0.92 21.19 4.03
C ILE A 306 -0.87 19.70 3.67
N PRO A 307 0.17 18.97 4.12
CA PRO A 307 0.36 17.58 3.74
C PRO A 307 -0.58 16.67 4.54
N LEU A 308 -1.87 16.67 4.17
CA LEU A 308 -2.90 15.85 4.82
C LEU A 308 -2.57 14.35 4.73
N GLU A 309 -1.89 13.93 3.67
CA GLU A 309 -1.40 12.57 3.53
C GLU A 309 -0.44 12.16 4.66
N LEU A 310 0.38 13.07 5.18
CA LEU A 310 1.22 12.79 6.35
C LEU A 310 0.40 12.59 7.62
N ILE A 311 -0.70 13.32 7.79
CA ILE A 311 -1.61 13.15 8.92
C ILE A 311 -2.35 11.80 8.81
N ARG A 312 -2.86 11.45 7.62
CA ARG A 312 -3.49 10.15 7.34
C ARG A 312 -2.51 9.01 7.61
N TYR A 313 -1.29 9.14 7.09
CA TYR A 313 -0.20 8.20 7.31
C TYR A 313 0.08 8.00 8.79
N ALA A 314 0.25 9.10 9.54
CA ALA A 314 0.52 9.06 10.97
C ALA A 314 -0.62 8.35 11.73
N ALA A 315 -1.87 8.70 11.44
CA ALA A 315 -3.02 8.07 12.08
C ALA A 315 -3.02 6.55 11.89
N ILE A 316 -2.88 6.08 10.65
CA ILE A 316 -2.96 4.67 10.26
C ILE A 316 -1.77 3.84 10.77
N ASN A 317 -0.62 4.49 11.02
CA ASN A 317 0.55 3.87 11.63
C ASN A 317 0.65 4.15 13.14
N HIS A 318 -0.40 4.67 13.77
CA HIS A 318 -0.47 4.95 15.20
C HIS A 318 0.63 5.91 15.71
N LEU A 319 1.00 6.89 14.90
CA LEU A 319 1.99 7.93 15.19
C LEU A 319 1.31 9.25 15.53
N CYS A 320 1.88 9.96 16.50
CA CYS A 320 1.45 11.31 16.83
C CYS A 320 1.96 12.33 15.81
N VAL A 321 1.20 13.39 15.60
CA VAL A 321 1.57 14.53 14.75
C VAL A 321 1.85 15.75 15.63
N LYS A 322 2.99 16.40 15.41
CA LYS A 322 3.29 17.72 15.94
C LYS A 322 2.67 18.76 15.00
N LEU A 323 1.73 19.53 15.53
CA LEU A 323 0.85 20.42 14.76
C LEU A 323 1.06 21.88 15.20
N GLY A 324 1.42 22.75 14.26
CA GLY A 324 1.42 24.22 14.41
C GLY A 324 0.04 24.80 14.08
N TYR A 325 -0.50 25.67 14.93
CA TYR A 325 -1.80 26.35 14.71
C TYR A 325 -1.97 27.48 15.71
N LYS A 326 -2.40 28.65 15.21
CA LYS A 326 -2.60 29.87 15.99
C LYS A 326 -1.36 30.23 16.82
N GLY A 327 -0.17 30.13 16.23
CA GLY A 327 1.09 30.49 16.88
C GLY A 327 1.54 29.55 18.01
N SER A 328 0.92 28.36 18.15
CA SER A 328 1.29 27.36 19.14
C SER A 328 1.58 26.01 18.51
N ILE A 329 2.37 25.19 19.19
CA ILE A 329 2.67 23.81 18.80
C ILE A 329 2.04 22.86 19.82
N ARG A 330 1.41 21.79 19.34
CA ARG A 330 0.94 20.67 20.18
C ARG A 330 1.18 19.34 19.50
N ILE A 331 1.25 18.28 20.30
CA ILE A 331 1.35 16.91 19.81
C ILE A 331 -0.03 16.26 19.93
N ILE A 332 -0.54 15.75 18.81
CA ILE A 332 -1.90 15.21 18.68
C ILE A 332 -1.90 13.75 18.18
N GLU A 333 -2.93 13.02 18.58
CA GLU A 333 -3.35 11.71 18.05
C GLU A 333 -4.44 11.98 16.99
N PRO A 334 -4.14 11.90 15.69
CA PRO A 334 -5.15 12.17 14.65
C PRO A 334 -6.14 11.00 14.50
N TYR A 335 -7.45 11.31 14.41
CA TYR A 335 -8.50 10.28 14.29
C TYR A 335 -9.38 10.41 13.06
N SER A 336 -9.79 11.61 12.65
CA SER A 336 -10.67 11.75 11.47
C SER A 336 -10.64 13.12 10.81
N LEU A 337 -11.08 13.17 9.55
CA LEU A 337 -11.42 14.40 8.84
C LEU A 337 -12.94 14.51 8.70
N ARG A 338 -13.45 15.72 8.88
CA ARG A 338 -14.88 16.05 8.78
C ARG A 338 -15.09 17.32 7.99
N ARG A 339 -16.22 17.42 7.29
CA ARG A 339 -16.60 18.63 6.59
C ARG A 339 -17.74 19.32 7.32
N THR A 340 -17.57 20.61 7.56
CA THR A 340 -18.65 21.47 8.09
C THR A 340 -19.67 21.79 6.99
N LYS A 341 -20.87 22.25 7.37
CA LYS A 341 -21.86 22.81 6.42
C LYS A 341 -21.30 23.94 5.58
N ASP A 342 -20.40 24.75 6.15
CA ASP A 342 -19.71 25.85 5.48
C ASP A 342 -18.49 25.39 4.67
N ASN A 343 -18.45 24.11 4.29
CA ASN A 343 -17.43 23.47 3.47
C ASN A 343 -16.00 23.44 4.04
N ASN A 344 -15.79 23.93 5.26
CA ASN A 344 -14.48 23.86 5.93
C ASN A 344 -14.15 22.43 6.34
N LEU A 345 -12.89 22.03 6.15
CA LEU A 345 -12.35 20.74 6.55
C LEU A 345 -11.80 20.82 7.99
N LEU A 346 -12.18 19.88 8.85
CA LEU A 346 -11.77 19.79 10.24
C LEU A 346 -10.99 18.49 10.49
N LEU A 347 -9.83 18.61 11.11
CA LEU A 347 -9.06 17.50 11.66
C LEU A 347 -9.48 17.30 13.13
N TYR A 348 -10.10 16.16 13.40
CA TYR A 348 -10.41 15.70 14.75
C TYR A 348 -9.25 14.89 15.30
N ALA A 349 -8.78 15.30 16.48
CA ALA A 349 -7.64 14.69 17.12
C ALA A 349 -7.72 14.81 18.65
N VAL A 350 -6.96 13.98 19.35
CA VAL A 350 -6.81 14.09 20.80
C VAL A 350 -5.43 14.66 21.13
N ARG A 351 -5.36 15.66 22.02
CA ARG A 351 -4.07 16.17 22.47
C ARG A 351 -3.38 15.18 23.41
N THR A 352 -2.06 15.02 23.25
CA THR A 352 -1.30 14.06 24.07
C THR A 352 -0.96 14.56 25.48
N ASP A 353 -1.04 15.87 25.73
CA ASP A 353 -0.68 16.49 27.02
C ASP A 353 -1.83 16.49 28.02
N ASN A 354 -3.06 16.76 27.58
CA ASN A 354 -4.23 16.85 28.46
C ASN A 354 -5.39 15.91 28.05
N ARG A 355 -5.21 15.09 27.01
CA ARG A 355 -6.19 14.12 26.50
C ARG A 355 -7.52 14.70 26.02
N GLU A 356 -7.60 16.01 25.80
CA GLU A 356 -8.80 16.65 25.26
C GLU A 356 -8.98 16.37 23.77
N ILE A 357 -10.23 16.12 23.37
CA ILE A 357 -10.65 16.07 21.96
C ILE A 357 -10.70 17.51 21.43
N ARG A 358 -10.08 17.74 20.28
CA ARG A 358 -10.05 19.04 19.60
C ARG A 358 -10.30 18.86 18.11
N ALA A 359 -10.94 19.87 17.52
CA ALA A 359 -11.11 19.99 16.07
C ALA A 359 -10.28 21.18 15.57
N TYR A 360 -9.45 20.93 14.54
CA TYR A 360 -8.59 21.94 13.93
C TYR A 360 -9.05 22.20 12.51
N ARG A 361 -9.29 23.46 12.17
CA ARG A 361 -9.55 23.84 10.77
C ARG A 361 -8.31 23.61 9.93
N VAL A 362 -8.42 22.75 8.93
CA VAL A 362 -7.27 22.37 8.11
C VAL A 362 -6.63 23.60 7.48
N ASP A 363 -7.42 24.50 6.89
CA ASP A 363 -6.95 25.75 6.27
C ASP A 363 -6.21 26.72 7.21
N ARG A 364 -6.19 26.46 8.53
CA ARG A 364 -5.49 27.27 9.55
C ARG A 364 -4.30 26.55 10.18
N ILE A 365 -3.95 25.36 9.70
CA ILE A 365 -2.77 24.63 10.14
C ILE A 365 -1.54 25.33 9.56
N GLU A 366 -0.59 25.66 10.45
CA GLU A 366 0.64 26.39 10.10
C GLU A 366 1.79 25.43 9.77
N SER A 367 1.83 24.25 10.41
CA SER A 367 2.84 23.23 10.15
C SER A 367 2.40 21.86 10.66
N THR A 368 2.96 20.81 10.07
CA THR A 368 2.72 19.39 10.43
C THR A 368 4.02 18.61 10.36
N GLU A 369 4.31 17.84 11.39
CA GLU A 369 5.47 16.95 11.44
C GLU A 369 5.05 15.60 12.06
N VAL A 370 5.33 14.49 11.38
CA VAL A 370 5.07 13.14 11.91
C VAL A 370 6.17 12.80 12.92
N THR A 371 5.78 12.51 14.16
CA THR A 371 6.72 12.21 15.25
C THR A 371 7.01 10.71 15.34
N SER A 372 8.03 10.32 16.11
CA SER A 372 8.26 8.92 16.52
C SER A 372 7.40 8.48 17.70
N LYS A 373 6.67 9.42 18.34
CA LYS A 373 5.80 9.10 19.48
C LYS A 373 4.58 8.34 18.98
N THR A 374 4.38 7.13 19.46
CA THR A 374 3.22 6.29 19.14
C THR A 374 2.04 6.59 20.07
N PHE A 375 0.84 6.16 19.69
CA PHE A 375 -0.34 6.14 20.55
C PHE A 375 -1.13 4.85 20.36
N ILE A 376 -1.87 4.43 21.39
CA ILE A 376 -2.85 3.34 21.26
C ILE A 376 -4.21 3.99 20.94
N PRO A 377 -4.86 3.65 19.82
CA PRO A 377 -6.13 4.26 19.45
C PRO A 377 -7.20 4.02 20.52
N ARG A 378 -7.85 5.10 20.96
CA ARG A 378 -9.04 5.06 21.84
C ARG A 378 -10.35 5.21 21.08
N PHE A 379 -10.26 5.71 19.85
CA PHE A 379 -11.36 5.89 18.94
C PHE A 379 -11.02 5.25 17.60
N GLN A 380 -12.05 5.00 16.79
CA GLN A 380 -11.87 4.56 15.43
C GLN A 380 -11.06 5.58 14.64
N ILE A 381 -10.02 5.10 13.94
CA ILE A 381 -9.27 5.88 12.96
C ILE A 381 -10.05 5.83 11.65
N GLU A 382 -10.51 6.99 11.16
CA GLU A 382 -11.42 7.11 10.02
C GLU A 382 -10.77 7.82 8.83
N PHE A 383 -9.50 7.47 8.57
CA PHE A 383 -8.73 7.95 7.42
C PHE A 383 -8.54 6.89 6.32
N SER A 384 -8.86 5.64 6.63
CA SER A 384 -8.76 4.53 5.69
C SER A 384 -9.97 4.52 4.75
N SER A 385 -9.70 4.75 3.48
CA SER A 385 -10.57 4.39 2.37
C SER A 385 -10.22 2.96 1.96
N HIS A 386 -11.14 2.03 2.17
CA HIS A 386 -11.08 0.70 1.57
C HIS A 386 -11.82 0.82 0.24
N ASN A 387 -11.08 0.80 -0.87
CA ASN A 387 -11.68 0.75 -2.21
C ASN A 387 -12.31 -0.60 -2.49
#